data_AF-A0A016UPB2-F1
#
_entry.id   AF-A0A016UPB2-F1
#
_cell.length_a   1.000
_cell.length_b   1.000
_cell.length_c   1.000
_cell.angle_alpha   90.00
_cell.angle_beta   90.00
_cell.angle_gamma   90.00
#
_symmetry.space_group_name_H-M   'P 1'
#
loop_
_entity.id
_entity.type
_entity.pdbx_description
1 polymer ?
#
loop_
_entity_poly.entity_id
_entity_poly.type
_entity_poly.pdbx_seq_one_letter_code
_entity_poly.pdbx_strand_id
1 'polypeptide(L)'
;MEAKRIKLDPDDENSRDSLSQVSVSSAESVPSPTETTIDQLRSTDPETIEKALLRLKASLRNKTTIEQFMDAKSLQKFYAVVDILVRAATDITNKTPPWLSILKESISLIANCCNYSITACLKMTAPRVAFTHIAVRVFESGSLQQDCKTSMARLVANMCTHKESAMCIASNPSLVDRLVLLLESDDRSSTQALRAIRGLIACTYIKVWPSSFISIHYGLFSCVKILNWAHELSGAAADLS
;
A
#
# COMPACT_ATOMS: atom_id res chain seq x y z
N MET A 1 -60.83 -15.52 22.81
CA MET A 1 -59.61 -15.66 23.64
C MET A 1 -59.03 -14.27 23.87
N GLU A 2 -58.43 -14.11 25.04
CA GLU A 2 -58.18 -12.87 25.78
C GLU A 2 -57.42 -11.74 25.06
N ALA A 3 -57.77 -10.53 25.49
CA ALA A 3 -57.05 -9.29 25.27
C ALA A 3 -55.87 -9.15 26.25
N LYS A 4 -54.84 -8.37 25.88
CA LYS A 4 -54.05 -7.59 26.84
C LYS A 4 -53.43 -6.36 26.18
N ARG A 5 -53.80 -5.20 26.73
CA ARG A 5 -53.30 -3.83 26.48
C ARG A 5 -51.85 -3.70 26.93
N ILE A 6 -51.07 -2.85 26.27
CA ILE A 6 -49.91 -2.19 26.86
C ILE A 6 -50.06 -0.68 26.68
N LYS A 7 -49.87 0.02 27.80
CA LYS A 7 -49.96 1.48 28.03
C LYS A 7 -48.84 2.23 27.30
N LEU A 8 -49.19 3.38 26.74
CA LEU A 8 -48.28 4.50 26.49
C LEU A 8 -48.36 5.45 27.70
N ASP A 9 -47.22 5.87 28.22
CA ASP A 9 -47.09 6.97 29.19
C ASP A 9 -46.41 8.14 28.48
N PRO A 10 -47.05 9.32 28.39
CA PRO A 10 -46.39 10.60 28.12
C PRO A 10 -46.31 11.45 29.40
N ASP A 11 -45.53 12.53 29.28
CA ASP A 11 -45.40 13.68 30.19
C ASP A 11 -44.24 13.61 31.21
N ASP A 12 -43.21 14.44 31.00
CA ASP A 12 -43.21 15.75 31.66
C ASP A 12 -42.11 16.67 31.10
N GLU A 13 -42.52 17.90 30.79
CA GLU A 13 -41.66 19.03 30.45
C GLU A 13 -41.03 19.69 31.68
N ASN A 14 -39.96 20.44 31.41
CA ASN A 14 -39.65 21.78 31.96
C ASN A 14 -38.60 21.91 33.08
N SER A 15 -37.42 22.46 32.74
CA SER A 15 -36.71 23.54 33.49
C SER A 15 -35.41 23.91 32.73
N ARG A 16 -35.31 25.08 32.07
CA ARG A 16 -34.87 26.40 32.55
C ARG A 16 -33.36 26.54 32.88
N ASP A 17 -32.70 27.36 32.06
CA ASP A 17 -31.48 28.19 32.23
C ASP A 17 -30.37 27.78 33.22
N SER A 18 -29.13 27.71 32.70
CA SER A 18 -27.97 28.40 33.31
C SER A 18 -26.76 28.47 32.36
N LEU A 19 -26.41 29.70 31.98
CA LEU A 19 -25.09 30.10 31.49
C LEU A 19 -24.04 29.90 32.59
N SER A 20 -22.90 29.27 32.29
CA SER A 20 -21.60 29.71 32.84
C SER A 20 -20.40 29.01 32.18
N GLN A 21 -19.47 29.87 31.75
CA GLN A 21 -18.02 29.77 31.94
C GLN A 21 -17.22 28.69 31.19
N VAL A 22 -16.62 29.17 30.10
CA VAL A 22 -15.16 29.12 29.82
C VAL A 22 -14.36 28.26 30.80
N SER A 23 -13.81 27.17 30.29
CA SER A 23 -12.57 26.59 30.80
C SER A 23 -11.73 26.15 29.63
N VAL A 24 -10.82 27.06 29.24
CA VAL A 24 -9.68 26.79 28.38
C VAL A 24 -8.79 25.81 29.16
N SER A 25 -8.96 24.51 28.91
CA SER A 25 -7.93 23.54 29.29
C SER A 25 -7.02 23.35 28.08
N SER A 26 -5.95 24.15 28.06
CA SER A 26 -4.72 23.80 27.39
C SER A 26 -4.15 22.57 28.08
N ALA A 27 -4.74 21.40 27.81
CA ALA A 27 -4.11 20.14 28.08
C ALA A 27 -3.08 19.93 26.98
N GLU A 28 -1.82 20.29 27.26
CA GLU A 28 -0.68 19.62 26.65
C GLU A 28 -0.91 18.12 26.84
N SER A 29 -1.31 17.48 25.74
CA SER A 29 -1.59 16.06 25.69
C SER A 29 -0.30 15.32 25.98
N VAL A 30 -0.17 14.80 27.21
CA VAL A 30 0.79 13.75 27.54
C VAL A 30 0.64 12.67 26.48
N PRO A 31 1.69 12.34 25.68
CA PRO A 31 1.55 11.34 24.64
C PRO A 31 1.24 10.01 25.29
N SER A 32 0.14 9.37 24.88
CA SER A 32 -0.14 8.01 25.31
C SER A 32 1.06 7.11 24.94
N PRO A 33 1.48 6.15 25.79
CA PRO A 33 2.64 5.28 25.53
C PRO A 33 2.54 4.43 24.24
N THR A 34 1.39 4.45 23.59
CA THR A 34 1.05 3.73 22.37
C THR A 34 1.19 4.56 21.09
N GLU A 35 1.40 5.87 21.16
CA GLU A 35 1.47 6.70 19.96
C GLU A 35 2.87 6.70 19.33
N THR A 36 2.96 6.26 18.07
CA THR A 36 4.21 6.35 17.30
C THR A 36 4.42 7.79 16.87
N THR A 37 5.53 8.40 17.30
CA THR A 37 5.90 9.77 16.95
C THR A 37 6.68 9.81 15.63
N ILE A 38 6.65 10.95 14.93
CA ILE A 38 7.43 11.14 13.70
C ILE A 38 8.93 11.07 14.00
N ASP A 39 9.38 11.57 15.14
CA ASP A 39 10.79 11.60 15.52
C ASP A 39 11.37 10.19 15.69
N GLN A 40 10.58 9.25 16.21
CA GLN A 40 10.99 7.84 16.29
C GLN A 40 11.20 7.23 14.89
N LEU A 41 10.34 7.55 13.92
CA LEU A 41 10.49 7.09 12.53
C LEU A 41 11.67 7.77 11.82
N ARG A 42 12.00 9.01 12.20
CA ARG A 42 13.13 9.77 11.65
C ARG A 42 14.46 9.53 12.38
N SER A 43 14.47 8.66 13.39
CA SER A 43 15.68 8.32 14.12
C SER A 43 16.80 7.83 13.20
N THR A 44 18.04 7.99 13.65
CA THR A 44 19.22 7.38 13.05
C THR A 44 19.48 5.98 13.59
N ASP A 45 18.93 5.65 14.76
CA ASP A 45 19.05 4.35 15.40
C ASP A 45 18.10 3.31 14.74
N PRO A 46 18.63 2.24 14.11
CA PRO A 46 17.85 1.19 13.47
C PRO A 46 16.86 0.50 14.42
N GLU A 47 17.22 0.26 15.69
CA GLU A 47 16.33 -0.42 16.61
C GLU A 47 15.11 0.44 16.98
N THR A 48 15.32 1.73 17.19
CA THR A 48 14.24 2.69 17.42
C THR A 48 13.27 2.72 16.24
N ILE A 49 13.78 2.73 15.00
CA ILE A 49 12.96 2.71 13.79
C ILE A 49 12.15 1.41 13.71
N GLU A 50 12.78 0.26 13.94
CA GLU A 50 12.12 -1.04 13.88
C GLU A 50 10.98 -1.13 14.89
N LYS A 51 11.23 -0.76 16.15
CA LYS A 51 10.20 -0.73 17.21
C LYS A 51 9.05 0.22 16.85
N ALA A 52 9.35 1.38 16.27
CA ALA A 52 8.35 2.34 15.82
C ALA A 52 7.48 1.79 14.67
N LEU A 53 8.10 1.14 13.67
CA LEU A 53 7.38 0.50 12.56
C LEU A 53 6.46 -0.62 13.04
N LEU A 54 6.93 -1.47 13.96
CA LEU A 54 6.14 -2.56 14.51
C LEU A 54 4.91 -2.05 15.27
N ARG A 55 5.07 -0.99 16.10
CA ARG A 55 3.94 -0.34 16.78
C ARG A 55 2.96 0.28 15.79
N LEU A 56 3.47 0.99 14.78
CA LEU A 56 2.64 1.61 13.76
C LEU A 56 1.87 0.57 12.94
N LYS A 57 2.51 -0.50 12.51
CA LYS A 57 1.84 -1.61 11.83
C LYS A 57 0.77 -2.25 12.72
N ALA A 58 1.04 -2.37 14.02
CA ALA A 58 0.08 -2.91 14.97
C ALA A 58 -1.14 -2.00 15.20
N SER A 59 -1.06 -0.69 14.95
CA SER A 59 -2.22 0.21 15.00
C SER A 59 -2.98 0.27 13.67
N LEU A 60 -2.31 0.06 12.54
CA LEU A 60 -2.88 0.10 11.18
C LEU A 60 -3.41 -1.28 10.73
N ARG A 61 -4.38 -1.84 11.48
CA ARG A 61 -4.89 -3.21 11.24
C ARG A 61 -6.07 -3.29 10.29
N ASN A 62 -6.81 -2.19 10.08
CA ASN A 62 -8.06 -2.20 9.34
C ASN A 62 -8.21 -0.96 8.45
N LYS A 63 -9.21 -1.00 7.56
CA LYS A 63 -9.49 0.07 6.60
C LYS A 63 -9.64 1.44 7.28
N THR A 64 -10.45 1.54 8.33
CA THR A 64 -10.76 2.81 9.02
C THR A 64 -9.53 3.47 9.62
N THR A 65 -8.69 2.70 10.33
CA THR A 65 -7.44 3.21 10.91
C THR A 65 -6.44 3.67 9.85
N ILE A 66 -6.41 2.97 8.70
CA ILE A 66 -5.56 3.33 7.56
C ILE A 66 -6.06 4.60 6.88
N GLU A 67 -7.36 4.76 6.66
CA GLU A 67 -7.93 5.97 6.06
C GLU A 67 -7.61 7.21 6.93
N GLN A 68 -7.82 7.11 8.25
CA GLN A 68 -7.44 8.19 9.20
C GLN A 68 -5.92 8.46 9.23
N PHE A 69 -5.10 7.42 9.07
CA PHE A 69 -3.64 7.59 8.98
C PHE A 69 -3.20 8.29 7.68
N MET A 70 -4.00 8.21 6.62
CA MET A 70 -3.73 8.84 5.34
C MET A 70 -4.35 10.24 5.21
N ASP A 71 -5.01 10.75 6.25
CA ASP A 71 -5.48 12.13 6.31
C ASP A 71 -4.31 13.13 6.33
N ALA A 72 -4.59 14.38 5.92
CA ALA A 72 -3.56 15.42 5.76
C ALA A 72 -2.73 15.67 7.04
N LYS A 73 -3.33 15.50 8.23
CA LYS A 73 -2.67 15.71 9.53
C LYS A 73 -1.62 14.64 9.85
N SER A 74 -1.80 13.41 9.36
CA SER A 74 -0.99 12.23 9.65
C SER A 74 -0.07 11.82 8.49
N LEU A 75 -0.27 12.42 7.31
CA LEU A 75 0.49 12.12 6.08
C LEU A 75 2.02 12.25 6.23
N GLN A 76 2.51 13.10 7.13
CA GLN A 76 3.95 13.19 7.43
C GLN A 76 4.53 11.89 7.98
N LYS A 77 3.76 11.13 8.77
CA LYS A 77 4.17 9.80 9.27
C LYS A 77 4.30 8.81 8.10
N PHE A 78 3.40 8.85 7.13
CA PHE A 78 3.50 8.02 5.92
C PHE A 78 4.77 8.35 5.12
N TYR A 79 5.08 9.62 4.89
CA TYR A 79 6.32 9.99 4.20
C TYR A 79 7.57 9.51 4.95
N ALA A 80 7.59 9.59 6.28
CA ALA A 80 8.70 9.04 7.07
C ALA A 80 8.87 7.52 6.84
N VAL A 81 7.77 6.76 6.73
CA VAL A 81 7.84 5.32 6.41
C VAL A 81 8.38 5.09 4.99
N VAL A 82 7.98 5.93 4.01
CA VAL A 82 8.52 5.86 2.65
C VAL A 82 10.02 6.18 2.61
N ASP A 83 10.47 7.18 3.37
CA ASP A 83 11.90 7.52 3.46
C ASP A 83 12.69 6.37 4.13
N ILE A 84 12.12 5.71 5.14
CA ILE A 84 12.69 4.49 5.73
C ILE A 84 12.80 3.37 4.68
N LEU A 85 11.75 3.14 3.88
CA LEU A 85 11.78 2.15 2.79
C LEU A 85 12.93 2.44 1.83
N VAL A 86 13.05 3.69 1.35
CA VAL A 86 14.13 4.10 0.43
C VAL A 86 15.50 3.84 1.08
N ARG A 87 15.69 4.25 2.33
CA ARG A 87 16.95 4.06 3.07
C ARG A 87 17.29 2.59 3.32
N ALA A 88 16.31 1.77 3.64
CA ALA A 88 16.47 0.33 3.86
C ALA A 88 16.72 -0.42 2.53
N ALA A 89 16.16 0.07 1.42
CA ALA A 89 16.35 -0.49 0.10
C ALA A 89 17.66 -0.05 -0.57
N THR A 90 18.34 0.98 -0.07
CA THR A 90 19.68 1.34 -0.52
C THR A 90 20.68 0.29 -0.05
N ASP A 91 21.43 -0.29 -0.99
CA ASP A 91 22.46 -1.29 -0.72
C ASP A 91 21.97 -2.54 0.04
N ILE A 92 20.81 -3.09 -0.37
CA ILE A 92 20.16 -4.26 0.24
C ILE A 92 21.11 -5.43 0.47
N THR A 93 22.03 -5.67 -0.46
CA THR A 93 22.98 -6.79 -0.42
C THR A 93 23.91 -6.74 0.79
N ASN A 94 24.23 -5.54 1.29
CA ASN A 94 25.12 -5.33 2.43
C ASN A 94 24.36 -5.07 3.74
N LYS A 95 23.02 -5.13 3.76
CA LYS A 95 22.22 -4.88 4.97
C LYS A 95 22.22 -6.09 5.90
N THR A 96 22.55 -5.82 7.16
CA THR A 96 22.42 -6.76 8.28
C THR A 96 21.17 -6.44 9.11
N PRO A 97 20.75 -7.34 10.03
CA PRO A 97 19.73 -6.99 11.02
C PRO A 97 20.10 -5.70 11.79
N PRO A 98 19.11 -4.85 12.13
CA PRO A 98 17.67 -5.01 11.90
C PRO A 98 17.17 -4.46 10.55
N TRP A 99 18.05 -3.98 9.65
CA TRP A 99 17.63 -3.31 8.41
C TRP A 99 16.80 -4.17 7.45
N LEU A 100 17.05 -5.48 7.40
CA LEU A 100 16.24 -6.40 6.60
C LEU A 100 14.81 -6.54 7.15
N SER A 101 14.66 -6.52 8.47
CA SER A 101 13.36 -6.51 9.14
C SER A 101 12.64 -5.18 8.89
N ILE A 102 13.35 -4.05 9.05
CA ILE A 102 12.84 -2.70 8.73
C ILE A 102 12.33 -2.63 7.28
N LEU A 103 13.07 -3.21 6.32
CA LEU A 103 12.65 -3.28 4.92
C LEU A 103 11.34 -4.06 4.78
N LYS A 104 11.26 -5.28 5.33
CA LYS A 104 10.05 -6.12 5.29
C LYS A 104 8.84 -5.42 5.91
N GLU A 105 9.03 -4.79 7.07
CA GLU A 105 7.98 -4.12 7.83
C GLU A 105 7.49 -2.85 7.14
N SER A 106 8.38 -2.03 6.60
CA SER A 106 8.02 -0.84 5.81
C SER A 106 7.26 -1.20 4.54
N ILE A 107 7.71 -2.21 3.77
CA ILE A 107 6.99 -2.73 2.60
C ILE A 107 5.58 -3.20 3.01
N SER A 108 5.48 -3.98 4.09
CA SER A 108 4.21 -4.55 4.55
C SER A 108 3.21 -3.47 4.96
N LEU A 109 3.68 -2.43 5.65
CA LEU A 109 2.87 -1.30 6.10
C LEU A 109 2.39 -0.49 4.90
N ILE A 110 3.28 -0.12 3.98
CA ILE A 110 2.93 0.63 2.77
C ILE A 110 1.95 -0.17 1.91
N ALA A 111 2.13 -1.49 1.80
CA ALA A 111 1.19 -2.37 1.10
C ALA A 111 -0.21 -2.32 1.72
N ASN A 112 -0.32 -2.30 3.06
CA ASN A 112 -1.61 -2.15 3.72
C ASN A 112 -2.23 -0.78 3.42
N CYS A 113 -1.45 0.30 3.46
CA CYS A 113 -1.93 1.63 3.09
C CYS A 113 -2.43 1.67 1.63
N CYS A 114 -1.66 1.12 0.69
CA CYS A 114 -2.01 1.07 -0.73
C CYS A 114 -3.23 0.17 -1.01
N ASN A 115 -3.57 -0.75 -0.10
CA ASN A 115 -4.77 -1.59 -0.24
C ASN A 115 -6.07 -0.80 -0.04
N TYR A 116 -6.02 0.28 0.76
CA TYR A 116 -7.22 1.01 1.17
C TYR A 116 -7.19 2.50 0.81
N SER A 117 -6.05 3.04 0.37
CA SER A 117 -5.89 4.46 0.07
C SER A 117 -5.22 4.68 -1.29
N ILE A 118 -5.97 5.27 -2.22
CA ILE A 118 -5.43 5.75 -3.50
C ILE A 118 -4.33 6.79 -3.29
N THR A 119 -4.46 7.64 -2.26
CA THR A 119 -3.45 8.64 -1.91
C THR A 119 -2.11 7.98 -1.62
N ALA A 120 -2.09 6.85 -0.89
CA ALA A 120 -0.87 6.10 -0.64
C ALA A 120 -0.22 5.62 -1.94
N CYS A 121 -1.00 5.04 -2.85
CA CYS A 121 -0.54 4.59 -4.16
C CYS A 121 0.08 5.74 -4.98
N LEU A 122 -0.58 6.90 -5.02
CA LEU A 122 -0.07 8.08 -5.73
C LEU A 122 1.20 8.66 -5.09
N LYS A 123 1.34 8.61 -3.76
CA LYS A 123 2.59 9.07 -3.12
C LYS A 123 3.78 8.16 -3.43
N MET A 124 3.54 6.89 -3.69
CA MET A 124 4.59 5.94 -4.09
C MET A 124 5.09 6.15 -5.53
N THR A 125 4.35 6.85 -6.40
CA THR A 125 4.79 7.16 -7.77
C THR A 125 5.72 8.38 -7.84
N ALA A 126 5.89 9.10 -6.73
CA ALA A 126 6.74 10.29 -6.71
C ALA A 126 8.19 9.95 -7.13
N PRO A 127 8.81 10.71 -8.05
CA PRO A 127 10.13 10.39 -8.60
C PRO A 127 11.21 10.14 -7.53
N ARG A 128 11.16 10.89 -6.42
CA ARG A 128 12.10 10.75 -5.29
C ARG A 128 12.10 9.38 -4.62
N VAL A 129 11.01 8.62 -4.75
CA VAL A 129 10.87 7.29 -4.14
C VAL A 129 11.57 6.24 -5.00
N ALA A 130 11.64 6.46 -6.32
CA ALA A 130 12.16 5.48 -7.29
C ALA A 130 11.59 4.06 -7.06
N PHE A 131 10.28 3.98 -6.77
CA PHE A 131 9.62 2.76 -6.30
C PHE A 131 9.88 1.55 -7.21
N THR A 132 9.78 1.73 -8.53
CA THR A 132 9.95 0.64 -9.48
C THR A 132 11.35 0.03 -9.41
N HIS A 133 12.39 0.86 -9.24
CA HIS A 133 13.76 0.39 -9.03
C HIS A 133 13.96 -0.30 -7.67
N ILE A 134 13.27 0.15 -6.62
CA ILE A 134 13.27 -0.54 -5.32
C ILE A 134 12.65 -1.93 -5.47
N ALA A 135 11.49 -2.04 -6.13
CA ALA A 135 10.81 -3.32 -6.32
C ALA A 135 11.67 -4.31 -7.12
N VAL A 136 12.30 -3.87 -8.22
CA VAL A 136 13.24 -4.69 -9.00
C VAL A 136 14.36 -5.23 -8.11
N ARG A 137 15.03 -4.37 -7.35
CA ARG A 137 16.12 -4.78 -6.45
C ARG A 137 15.68 -5.78 -5.38
N VAL A 138 14.46 -5.63 -4.85
CA VAL A 138 13.90 -6.58 -3.89
C VAL A 138 13.66 -7.94 -4.53
N PHE A 139 13.12 -7.99 -5.74
CA PHE A 139 12.88 -9.25 -6.44
C PHE A 139 14.16 -9.95 -6.85
N GLU A 140 15.16 -9.20 -7.31
CA GLU A 140 16.47 -9.71 -7.73
C GLU A 140 17.36 -10.14 -6.56
N SER A 141 17.13 -9.62 -5.36
CA SER A 141 17.96 -9.96 -4.21
C SER A 141 17.83 -11.44 -3.84
N GLY A 142 18.96 -12.16 -3.87
CA GLY A 142 19.07 -13.54 -3.38
C GLY A 142 19.14 -13.65 -1.85
N SER A 143 19.42 -12.55 -1.14
CA SER A 143 19.56 -12.54 0.32
C SER A 143 18.24 -12.28 1.06
N LEU A 144 17.21 -11.78 0.36
CA LEU A 144 15.91 -11.51 0.95
C LEU A 144 15.05 -12.77 1.04
N GLN A 145 14.46 -12.96 2.22
CA GLN A 145 13.46 -14.01 2.45
C GLN A 145 12.25 -13.85 1.51
N GLN A 146 11.64 -14.97 1.13
CA GLN A 146 10.46 -14.98 0.26
C GLN A 146 9.36 -14.07 0.81
N ASP A 147 9.01 -14.16 2.10
CA ASP A 147 8.01 -13.29 2.72
C ASP A 147 8.15 -11.79 2.38
N CYS A 148 9.40 -11.29 2.26
CA CYS A 148 9.69 -9.92 1.86
C CYS A 148 9.32 -9.68 0.39
N LYS A 149 9.71 -10.59 -0.52
CA LYS A 149 9.34 -10.57 -1.94
C LYS A 149 7.84 -10.69 -2.14
N THR A 150 7.17 -11.62 -1.45
CA THR A 150 5.69 -11.72 -1.45
C THR A 150 5.04 -10.41 -0.99
N SER A 151 5.58 -9.76 0.04
CA SER A 151 5.06 -8.47 0.52
C SER A 151 5.26 -7.35 -0.51
N MET A 152 6.39 -7.34 -1.22
CA MET A 152 6.64 -6.40 -2.31
C MET A 152 5.71 -6.66 -3.50
N ALA A 153 5.52 -7.92 -3.90
CA ALA A 153 4.58 -8.28 -4.96
C ALA A 153 3.15 -7.86 -4.61
N ARG A 154 2.75 -8.01 -3.33
CA ARG A 154 1.46 -7.51 -2.84
C ARG A 154 1.34 -5.99 -2.92
N LEU A 155 2.40 -5.25 -2.59
CA LEU A 155 2.44 -3.78 -2.74
C LEU A 155 2.29 -3.38 -4.21
N VAL A 156 3.07 -3.97 -5.10
CA VAL A 156 2.99 -3.72 -6.55
C VAL A 156 1.57 -4.00 -7.06
N ALA A 157 0.98 -5.13 -6.66
CA ALA A 157 -0.39 -5.48 -7.04
C ALA A 157 -1.44 -4.50 -6.51
N ASN A 158 -1.29 -3.99 -5.28
CA ASN A 158 -2.16 -2.95 -4.75
C ASN A 158 -2.03 -1.65 -5.56
N MET A 159 -0.81 -1.25 -5.92
CA MET A 159 -0.59 -0.08 -6.77
C MET A 159 -1.19 -0.27 -8.19
N CYS A 160 -1.19 -1.48 -8.73
CA CYS A 160 -1.80 -1.77 -10.03
C CYS A 160 -3.34 -1.68 -10.04
N THR A 161 -3.99 -1.48 -8.90
CA THR A 161 -5.45 -1.26 -8.83
C THR A 161 -5.87 0.14 -9.29
N HIS A 162 -4.93 1.08 -9.35
CA HIS A 162 -5.19 2.45 -9.77
C HIS A 162 -4.36 2.81 -11.00
N LYS A 163 -5.01 3.49 -11.95
CA LYS A 163 -4.45 3.75 -13.28
C LYS A 163 -3.10 4.47 -13.24
N GLU A 164 -2.97 5.55 -12.49
CA GLU A 164 -1.76 6.36 -12.49
C GLU A 164 -0.54 5.60 -11.94
N SER A 165 -0.72 4.87 -10.83
CA SER A 165 0.32 4.01 -10.26
C SER A 165 0.62 2.78 -11.12
N ALA A 166 -0.39 2.19 -11.76
CA ALA A 166 -0.21 1.12 -12.74
C ALA A 166 0.62 1.60 -13.94
N MET A 167 0.38 2.80 -14.47
CA MET A 167 1.15 3.38 -15.57
C MET A 167 2.61 3.64 -15.17
N CYS A 168 2.87 4.08 -13.93
CA CYS A 168 4.22 4.20 -13.40
C CYS A 168 4.97 2.85 -13.40
N ILE A 169 4.30 1.76 -12.99
CA ILE A 169 4.86 0.40 -13.01
C ILE A 169 5.07 -0.09 -14.45
N ALA A 170 4.08 0.07 -15.33
CA ALA A 170 4.15 -0.35 -16.73
C ALA A 170 5.26 0.37 -17.52
N SER A 171 5.64 1.58 -17.10
CA SER A 171 6.72 2.35 -17.71
C SER A 171 8.11 1.82 -17.35
N ASN A 172 8.22 0.81 -16.47
CA ASN A 172 9.47 0.15 -16.12
C ASN A 172 9.43 -1.33 -16.59
N PRO A 173 9.96 -1.64 -17.79
CA PRO A 173 9.93 -3.00 -18.35
C PRO A 173 10.62 -4.03 -17.46
N SER A 174 11.72 -3.66 -16.80
CA SER A 174 12.45 -4.57 -15.90
C SER A 174 11.57 -5.05 -14.75
N LEU A 175 10.76 -4.16 -14.15
CA LEU A 175 9.81 -4.56 -13.11
C LEU A 175 8.74 -5.51 -13.65
N VAL A 176 8.22 -5.23 -14.85
CA VAL A 176 7.24 -6.10 -15.51
C VAL A 176 7.81 -7.48 -15.77
N ASP A 177 9.03 -7.57 -16.30
CA ASP A 177 9.72 -8.84 -16.55
C ASP A 177 9.93 -9.61 -15.24
N ARG A 178 10.31 -8.92 -14.14
CA ARG A 178 10.42 -9.56 -12.81
C ARG A 178 9.08 -10.07 -12.28
N LEU A 179 7.97 -9.38 -12.54
CA LEU A 179 6.64 -9.89 -12.19
C LEU A 179 6.28 -11.15 -12.98
N VAL A 180 6.63 -11.22 -14.26
CA VAL A 180 6.41 -12.42 -15.08
C VAL A 180 7.22 -13.60 -14.54
N LEU A 181 8.50 -13.40 -14.22
CA LEU A 181 9.34 -14.45 -13.64
C LEU A 181 8.82 -14.93 -12.27
N LEU A 182 8.22 -14.05 -11.46
CA LEU A 182 7.59 -14.46 -10.19
C LEU A 182 6.40 -15.41 -10.38
N LEU A 183 5.80 -15.50 -11.58
CA LEU A 183 4.72 -16.45 -11.84
C LEU A 183 5.20 -17.90 -11.85
N GLU A 184 6.48 -18.12 -12.13
CA GLU A 184 7.11 -19.45 -12.12
C GLU A 184 7.41 -19.93 -10.70
N SER A 185 7.14 -19.09 -9.67
CA SER A 185 7.35 -19.46 -8.27
C SER A 185 6.14 -20.20 -7.69
N ASP A 186 6.38 -21.31 -6.99
CA ASP A 186 5.34 -22.14 -6.35
C ASP A 186 4.81 -21.58 -5.01
N ASP A 187 4.91 -20.27 -4.80
CA ASP A 187 4.57 -19.63 -3.53
C ASP A 187 3.56 -18.47 -3.70
N ARG A 188 3.21 -17.81 -2.60
CA ARG A 188 2.21 -16.72 -2.61
C ARG A 188 2.61 -15.52 -3.48
N SER A 189 3.88 -15.35 -3.81
CA SER A 189 4.35 -14.27 -4.67
C SER A 189 3.84 -14.42 -6.10
N SER A 190 3.65 -15.63 -6.65
CA SER A 190 3.08 -15.83 -7.98
C SER A 190 1.63 -15.37 -8.06
N THR A 191 0.84 -15.65 -7.00
CA THR A 191 -0.55 -15.15 -6.90
C THR A 191 -0.59 -13.62 -6.87
N GLN A 192 0.34 -12.98 -6.14
CA GLN A 192 0.42 -11.51 -6.11
C GLN A 192 0.91 -10.94 -7.44
N ALA A 193 1.87 -11.58 -8.11
CA ALA A 193 2.35 -11.19 -9.41
C ALA A 193 1.24 -11.28 -10.48
N LEU A 194 0.46 -12.36 -10.47
CA LEU A 194 -0.71 -12.50 -11.35
C LEU A 194 -1.73 -11.39 -11.11
N ARG A 195 -1.99 -11.04 -9.85
CA ARG A 195 -2.87 -9.92 -9.48
C ARG A 195 -2.32 -8.59 -10.00
N ALA A 196 -1.01 -8.34 -9.88
CA ALA A 196 -0.37 -7.15 -10.43
C ALA A 196 -0.52 -7.07 -11.95
N ILE A 197 -0.23 -8.16 -12.67
CA ILE A 197 -0.33 -8.23 -14.14
C ILE A 197 -1.77 -7.98 -14.60
N ARG A 198 -2.76 -8.61 -13.96
CA ARG A 198 -4.19 -8.34 -14.23
C ARG A 198 -4.54 -6.86 -14.03
N GLY A 199 -4.04 -6.23 -12.96
CA GLY A 199 -4.24 -4.80 -12.72
C GLY A 199 -3.58 -3.91 -13.80
N LEU A 200 -2.37 -4.27 -14.25
CA LEU A 200 -1.68 -3.57 -15.32
C LEU A 200 -2.50 -3.62 -16.62
N ILE A 201 -2.93 -4.81 -17.02
CA ILE A 201 -3.81 -5.03 -18.18
C ILE A 201 -5.06 -4.14 -18.04
N ALA A 202 -5.80 -4.28 -16.95
CA ALA A 202 -7.02 -3.51 -16.75
C ALA A 202 -6.80 -1.99 -16.86
N CYS A 203 -5.69 -1.47 -16.31
CA CYS A 203 -5.39 -0.05 -16.33
C CYS A 203 -4.87 0.48 -17.68
N THR A 204 -4.22 -0.35 -18.49
CA THR A 204 -3.68 0.04 -19.81
C THR A 204 -4.72 -0.07 -20.92
N TYR A 205 -5.70 -0.99 -20.84
CA TYR A 205 -6.74 -1.14 -21.88
C TYR A 205 -7.88 -0.12 -21.83
N ILE A 206 -8.10 0.59 -20.71
CA ILE A 206 -9.26 1.50 -20.55
C ILE A 206 -9.20 2.76 -21.45
N LYS A 207 -8.18 2.94 -22.32
CA LYS A 207 -8.15 4.11 -23.24
C LYS A 207 -7.42 3.87 -24.56
N VAL A 208 -7.73 2.80 -25.28
CA VAL A 208 -7.45 2.74 -26.74
C VAL A 208 -8.72 3.13 -27.50
N TRP A 209 -9.10 4.41 -27.40
CA TRP A 209 -9.94 5.05 -28.41
C TRP A 209 -9.01 5.80 -29.39
N PRO A 210 -9.20 5.67 -30.72
CA PRO A 210 -8.22 6.10 -31.70
C PRO A 210 -8.31 7.61 -31.88
N SER A 211 -7.54 8.36 -31.11
CA SER A 211 -7.32 9.79 -31.38
C SER A 211 -5.93 10.17 -30.89
N SER A 212 -5.00 10.26 -31.85
CA SER A 212 -3.70 10.93 -31.74
C SER A 212 -2.57 10.08 -31.11
N PHE A 213 -2.02 9.19 -31.95
CA PHE A 213 -0.87 8.34 -31.67
C PHE A 213 0.44 9.04 -32.09
N ILE A 214 1.04 9.84 -31.21
CA ILE A 214 2.47 10.19 -31.32
C ILE A 214 3.05 10.20 -29.90
N SER A 215 4.00 9.29 -29.63
CA SER A 215 4.83 9.14 -28.41
C SER A 215 4.48 8.08 -27.36
N ILE A 216 3.95 6.91 -27.73
CA ILE A 216 4.00 5.71 -26.87
C ILE A 216 4.51 4.50 -27.67
N HIS A 217 5.78 4.53 -28.11
CA HIS A 217 6.37 3.39 -28.83
C HIS A 217 7.08 2.37 -27.92
N TYR A 218 7.39 2.72 -26.67
CA TYR A 218 8.09 1.80 -25.74
C TYR A 218 7.15 1.08 -24.76
N GLY A 219 6.04 1.70 -24.33
CA GLY A 219 5.03 1.03 -23.51
C GLY A 219 4.17 0.01 -24.27
N LEU A 220 4.03 0.19 -25.60
CA LEU A 220 3.27 -0.74 -26.44
C LEU A 220 3.96 -2.11 -26.54
N PHE A 221 5.29 -2.17 -26.55
CA PHE A 221 6.01 -3.44 -26.68
C PHE A 221 5.83 -4.35 -25.46
N SER A 222 5.88 -3.78 -24.25
CA SER A 222 5.56 -4.51 -23.02
C SER A 222 4.08 -4.89 -22.96
N CYS A 223 3.17 -4.02 -23.40
CA CYS A 223 1.74 -4.35 -23.47
C CYS A 223 1.43 -5.45 -24.50
N VAL A 224 2.11 -5.46 -25.66
CA VAL A 224 1.98 -6.50 -26.70
C VAL A 224 2.55 -7.82 -26.23
N LYS A 225 3.69 -7.83 -25.50
CA LYS A 225 4.19 -9.06 -24.87
C LYS A 225 3.22 -9.61 -23.81
N ILE A 226 2.65 -8.74 -22.98
CA ILE A 226 1.62 -9.13 -22.01
C ILE A 226 0.34 -9.63 -22.73
N LEU A 227 -0.04 -9.04 -23.87
CA LEU A 227 -1.18 -9.50 -24.70
C LEU A 227 -0.95 -10.87 -25.29
N ASN A 228 0.19 -11.08 -25.95
CA ASN A 228 0.52 -12.37 -26.54
C ASN A 228 0.54 -13.45 -25.46
N TRP A 229 1.10 -13.13 -24.29
CA TRP A 229 1.10 -14.04 -23.14
C TRP A 229 -0.30 -14.28 -22.55
N ALA A 230 -1.14 -13.24 -22.42
CA ALA A 230 -2.51 -13.40 -21.93
C ALA A 230 -3.39 -14.19 -22.92
N HIS A 231 -3.15 -14.04 -24.23
CA HIS A 231 -3.81 -14.81 -25.27
C HIS A 231 -3.35 -16.27 -25.28
N GLU A 232 -2.06 -16.54 -25.09
CA GLU A 232 -1.50 -17.89 -24.92
C GLU A 232 -2.06 -18.60 -23.68
N LEU A 233 -2.20 -17.89 -22.54
CA LEU A 233 -2.81 -18.45 -21.35
C LEU A 233 -4.32 -18.72 -21.50
N SER A 234 -5.03 -17.85 -22.21
CA SER A 234 -6.46 -18.07 -22.49
C SER A 234 -6.67 -19.23 -23.47
N GLY A 235 -5.73 -19.47 -24.38
CA GLY A 235 -5.73 -20.65 -25.25
C GLY A 235 -5.41 -21.95 -24.49
N ALA A 236 -4.38 -21.93 -23.63
CA ALA A 236 -4.00 -23.10 -22.84
C ALA A 236 -5.07 -23.54 -21.82
N ALA A 237 -5.91 -22.62 -21.34
CA ALA A 237 -7.02 -22.95 -20.46
C ALA A 237 -8.23 -23.57 -21.20
N ALA A 238 -8.34 -23.38 -22.52
CA ALA A 238 -9.41 -23.95 -23.34
C ALA A 238 -9.12 -25.38 -23.81
N ASP A 239 -7.84 -25.79 -23.85
CA ASP A 239 -7.42 -27.15 -24.22
C ASP A 239 -7.42 -28.14 -23.03
N LEU A 240 -7.82 -27.69 -21.83
CA LEU A 240 -7.93 -28.50 -20.62
C LEU A 240 -9.38 -28.75 -20.16
N SER A 241 -10.37 -28.41 -21.01
CA SER A 241 -11.81 -28.70 -20.82
C SER A 241 -12.35 -29.59 -21.92
#